data_AF-A0A517YBF1-F1
#
_entry.id   AF-A0A517YBF1-F1
#
_cell.length_a   1.000
_cell.length_b   1.000
_cell.length_c   1.000
_cell.angle_alpha   90.00
_cell.angle_beta   90.00
_cell.angle_gamma   90.00
#
_symmetry.space_group_name_H-M   'P 1'
#
loop_
_entity.id
_entity.type
_entity.pdbx_description
1 polymer ?
#
loop_
_entity_poly.entity_id
_entity_poly.type
_entity_poly.pdbx_seq_one_letter_code
_entity_poly.pdbx_strand_id
1 'polypeptide(L)'
;MNISAIAGVVDKACYLLLTLNFFWGLYCVIIAFRRLSQLAFKNRQQLNEFTDEVMNKLRDKQYDAAAEMCDGDVRAFPQLAHAAIVSRSYGFEPQRQIVTEMLTQDILAEFEFRTGWIAVTIKSGPLLGLFGTVMGMMAAFSTIGSGAKVEPHDIARDISIALICTALGLLTAIPFNFLLASINNRLKKLQDGVSSSMLRVLEHFKHQRVRAA
;
A
#
# COMPACT_ATOMS: atom_id res chain seq x y z
N MET A 1 -6.43 9.53 43.14
CA MET A 1 -6.98 8.78 41.97
C MET A 1 -6.33 7.41 41.97
N ASN A 2 -7.11 6.33 42.06
CA ASN A 2 -6.58 4.96 42.19
C ASN A 2 -5.82 4.55 40.91
N ILE A 3 -4.50 4.46 41.00
CA ILE A 3 -3.61 4.07 39.88
C ILE A 3 -3.99 2.70 39.32
N SER A 4 -4.48 1.79 40.17
CA SER A 4 -4.99 0.46 39.77
C SER A 4 -6.23 0.53 38.88
N ALA A 5 -7.16 1.46 39.12
CA ALA A 5 -8.34 1.65 38.28
C ALA A 5 -7.96 2.23 36.91
N ILE A 6 -6.98 3.14 36.88
CA ILE A 6 -6.45 3.73 35.64
C ILE A 6 -5.73 2.64 34.84
N ALA A 7 -4.92 1.80 35.49
CA ALA A 7 -4.22 0.70 34.84
C ALA A 7 -5.18 -0.29 34.16
N GLY A 8 -6.25 -0.72 34.84
CA GLY A 8 -7.23 -1.64 34.24
C GLY A 8 -8.01 -1.05 33.06
N VAL A 9 -8.28 0.26 33.07
CA VAL A 9 -8.88 0.96 31.92
C VAL A 9 -7.88 1.07 30.77
N VAL A 10 -6.63 1.37 31.07
CA VAL A 10 -5.57 1.55 30.08
C VAL A 10 -5.19 0.23 29.42
N ASP A 11 -5.14 -0.88 30.16
CA ASP A 11 -4.92 -2.22 29.58
C ASP A 11 -6.01 -2.56 28.56
N LYS A 12 -7.29 -2.40 28.94
CA LYS A 12 -8.42 -2.63 28.02
C LYS A 12 -8.35 -1.71 26.80
N ALA A 13 -7.99 -0.45 26.99
CA ALA A 13 -7.80 0.48 25.91
C ALA A 13 -6.65 0.06 24.99
N CYS A 14 -5.55 -0.47 25.54
CA CYS A 14 -4.39 -0.92 24.77
C CYS A 14 -4.75 -2.11 23.87
N TYR A 15 -5.46 -3.11 24.40
CA TYR A 15 -5.96 -4.23 23.60
C TYR A 15 -6.96 -3.78 22.52
N LEU A 16 -7.85 -2.83 22.84
CA LEU A 16 -8.78 -2.26 21.88
C LEU A 16 -8.03 -1.51 20.76
N LEU A 17 -7.03 -0.70 21.10
CA LEU A 17 -6.22 0.01 20.11
C LEU A 17 -5.41 -0.94 19.23
N LEU A 18 -4.81 -1.99 19.81
CA LEU A 18 -4.08 -3.02 19.07
C LEU A 18 -4.99 -3.78 18.09
N THR A 19 -6.20 -4.15 18.52
CA THR A 19 -7.17 -4.83 17.65
C THR A 19 -7.67 -3.91 16.54
N LEU A 20 -8.04 -2.66 16.83
CA LEU A 20 -8.40 -1.68 15.80
C LEU A 20 -7.27 -1.44 14.81
N ASN A 21 -6.03 -1.32 15.29
CA ASN A 21 -4.85 -1.17 14.45
C ASN A 21 -4.66 -2.37 13.52
N PHE A 22 -4.81 -3.58 14.05
CA PHE A 22 -4.72 -4.80 13.26
C PHE A 22 -5.78 -4.86 12.15
N PHE A 23 -7.05 -4.60 12.47
CA PHE A 23 -8.12 -4.61 11.47
C PHE A 23 -7.97 -3.51 10.43
N TRP A 24 -7.52 -2.31 10.83
CA TRP A 24 -7.23 -1.23 9.90
C TRP A 24 -6.09 -1.60 8.93
N GLY A 25 -4.98 -2.14 9.46
CA GLY A 25 -3.88 -2.64 8.65
C GLY A 25 -4.31 -3.73 7.67
N LEU A 26 -5.11 -4.69 8.15
CA LEU A 26 -5.64 -5.77 7.32
C LEU A 26 -6.53 -5.24 6.20
N TYR A 27 -7.43 -4.31 6.51
CA TYR A 27 -8.24 -3.63 5.53
C TYR A 27 -7.36 -3.00 4.44
N CYS A 28 -6.40 -2.14 4.82
CA CYS A 28 -5.48 -1.47 3.90
C CYS A 28 -4.72 -2.46 3.00
N VAL A 29 -4.19 -3.55 3.56
CA VAL A 29 -3.51 -4.61 2.78
C VAL A 29 -4.45 -5.22 1.76
N ILE A 30 -5.68 -5.58 2.15
CA ILE A 30 -6.63 -6.25 1.27
C ILE A 30 -6.98 -5.35 0.08
N ILE A 31 -7.37 -4.08 0.32
CA ILE A 31 -7.71 -3.22 -0.82
C ILE A 31 -6.48 -2.77 -1.63
N ALA A 32 -5.29 -2.63 -1.03
CA ALA A 32 -4.06 -2.44 -1.81
C ALA A 32 -3.76 -3.63 -2.74
N PHE A 33 -3.85 -4.86 -2.23
CA PHE A 33 -3.58 -6.07 -3.01
C PHE A 33 -4.61 -6.28 -4.11
N ARG A 34 -5.90 -6.08 -3.81
CA ARG A 34 -6.98 -6.18 -4.79
C ARG A 34 -6.81 -5.16 -5.92
N ARG A 35 -6.53 -3.90 -5.57
CA ARG A 35 -6.33 -2.82 -6.55
C ARG A 35 -5.12 -3.11 -7.44
N LEU A 36 -4.04 -3.61 -6.87
CA LEU A 36 -2.85 -4.01 -7.60
C LEU A 36 -3.13 -5.15 -8.58
N SER A 37 -3.90 -6.16 -8.16
CA SER A 37 -4.31 -7.26 -9.03
C SER A 37 -5.24 -6.83 -10.16
N GLN A 38 -6.05 -5.78 -9.98
CA GLN A 38 -6.90 -5.22 -11.04
C GLN A 38 -6.09 -4.42 -12.07
N LEU A 39 -5.10 -3.66 -11.61
CA LEU A 39 -4.26 -2.82 -12.48
C LEU A 39 -3.20 -3.63 -13.23
N ALA A 40 -2.74 -4.75 -12.66
CA ALA A 40 -1.72 -5.62 -13.23
C ALA A 40 -2.28 -6.59 -14.28
N PHE A 41 -1.50 -6.85 -15.33
CA PHE A 41 -1.68 -8.04 -16.15
C PHE A 41 -1.27 -9.29 -15.36
N LYS A 42 -1.88 -10.44 -15.64
CA LYS A 42 -1.53 -11.69 -14.92
C LYS A 42 -0.04 -12.00 -15.10
N ASN A 43 0.46 -11.87 -16.33
CA ASN A 43 1.83 -12.17 -16.70
C ASN A 43 2.41 -11.08 -17.59
N ARG A 44 3.74 -10.97 -17.58
CA ARG A 44 4.50 -10.07 -18.46
C ARG A 44 4.26 -10.36 -19.95
N GLN A 45 4.07 -11.63 -20.30
CA GLN A 45 3.76 -12.04 -21.66
C GLN A 45 2.45 -11.42 -22.18
N GLN A 46 1.37 -11.48 -21.39
CA GLN A 46 0.08 -10.89 -21.78
C GLN A 46 0.16 -9.37 -21.96
N LEU A 47 0.95 -8.70 -21.12
CA LEU A 47 1.21 -7.26 -21.28
C LEU A 47 1.94 -7.00 -22.60
N ASN A 48 2.95 -7.81 -22.94
CA ASN A 48 3.70 -7.65 -24.18
C ASN A 48 2.83 -7.94 -25.41
N GLU A 49 2.05 -9.02 -25.40
CA GLU A 49 1.09 -9.38 -26.46
C GLU A 49 0.09 -8.24 -26.70
N PHE A 50 -0.52 -7.72 -25.63
CA PHE A 50 -1.44 -6.59 -25.73
C PHE A 50 -0.74 -5.31 -26.22
N THR A 51 0.49 -5.05 -25.76
CA THR A 51 1.30 -3.92 -26.24
C THR A 51 1.53 -4.04 -27.75
N ASP A 52 1.85 -5.23 -28.23
CA ASP A 52 2.11 -5.48 -29.65
C ASP A 52 0.84 -5.32 -30.49
N GLU A 53 -0.31 -5.76 -30.01
CA GLU A 53 -1.61 -5.53 -30.66
C GLU A 53 -1.94 -4.04 -30.80
N VAL A 54 -1.76 -3.25 -29.73
CA VAL A 54 -1.94 -1.79 -29.78
C VAL A 54 -0.95 -1.17 -30.78
N MET A 55 0.32 -1.56 -30.72
CA MET A 55 1.36 -1.03 -31.60
C MET A 55 1.11 -1.36 -33.09
N ASN A 56 0.55 -2.53 -33.39
CA ASN A 56 0.17 -2.89 -34.76
C ASN A 56 -0.93 -1.97 -35.28
N LYS A 57 -1.99 -1.72 -34.50
CA LYS A 57 -3.06 -0.76 -34.88
C LYS A 57 -2.52 0.66 -35.07
N LEU A 58 -1.60 1.12 -34.21
CA LEU A 58 -0.96 2.43 -34.35
C LEU A 58 -0.12 2.53 -35.62
N ARG A 59 0.58 1.45 -35.99
CA ARG A 59 1.37 1.39 -37.23
C ARG A 59 0.49 1.45 -38.48
N ASP A 60 -0.67 0.81 -38.43
CA ASP A 60 -1.67 0.81 -39.49
C ASP A 60 -2.49 2.12 -39.52
N LYS A 61 -2.14 3.11 -38.69
CA LYS A 61 -2.83 4.41 -38.52
C LYS A 61 -4.29 4.27 -38.06
N GLN A 62 -4.67 3.13 -37.52
CA GLN A 62 -6.00 2.86 -36.98
C GLN A 62 -6.10 3.35 -35.53
N TYR A 63 -5.93 4.65 -35.32
CA TYR A 63 -5.88 5.23 -33.97
C TYR A 63 -7.19 5.10 -33.20
N ASP A 64 -8.33 5.23 -33.88
CA ASP A 64 -9.64 5.17 -33.23
C ASP A 64 -9.93 3.75 -32.73
N ALA A 65 -9.60 2.74 -33.55
CA ALA A 65 -9.68 1.34 -33.14
C ALA A 65 -8.69 0.98 -32.01
N ALA A 66 -7.53 1.63 -31.96
CA ALA A 66 -6.57 1.46 -30.87
C ALA A 66 -7.05 2.11 -29.56
N ALA A 67 -7.73 3.26 -29.65
CA ALA A 67 -8.35 3.93 -28.51
C ALA A 67 -9.51 3.10 -27.97
N GLU A 68 -10.41 2.62 -28.85
CA GLU A 68 -11.56 1.79 -28.47
C GLU A 68 -11.14 0.48 -27.81
N MET A 69 -10.04 -0.14 -28.26
CA MET A 69 -9.47 -1.34 -27.64
C MET A 69 -8.98 -1.09 -26.20
N CYS A 70 -8.55 0.13 -25.89
CA CYS A 70 -8.05 0.50 -24.57
C CYS A 70 -9.13 1.10 -23.67
N ASP A 71 -10.28 1.47 -24.25
CA ASP A 71 -11.36 2.13 -23.53
C ASP A 71 -12.04 1.16 -22.55
N GLY A 72 -12.40 1.66 -21.37
CA GLY A 72 -13.03 0.88 -20.31
C GLY A 72 -12.18 -0.19 -19.62
N ASP A 73 -10.92 -0.42 -20.03
CA ASP A 73 -10.06 -1.40 -19.34
C ASP A 73 -9.52 -0.84 -18.01
N VAL A 74 -9.64 -1.64 -16.95
CA VAL A 74 -9.24 -1.30 -15.59
C VAL A 74 -7.72 -1.39 -15.36
N ARG A 75 -6.95 -1.91 -16.32
CA ARG A 75 -5.49 -2.10 -16.21
C ARG A 75 -4.73 -0.81 -16.49
N ALA A 76 -3.54 -0.71 -15.90
CA ALA A 76 -2.72 0.50 -15.98
C ALA A 76 -2.25 0.83 -17.41
N PHE A 77 -1.74 -0.16 -18.17
CA PHE A 77 -1.22 0.10 -19.52
C PHE A 77 -2.32 0.57 -20.51
N PRO A 78 -3.49 -0.10 -20.64
CA PRO A 78 -4.57 0.38 -21.50
C PRO A 78 -5.02 1.81 -21.18
N GLN A 79 -5.19 2.17 -19.91
CA GLN A 79 -5.57 3.53 -19.52
C GLN A 79 -4.56 4.58 -20.00
N LEU A 80 -3.27 4.29 -19.81
CA LEU A 80 -2.20 5.18 -20.26
C LEU A 80 -2.06 5.21 -21.79
N ALA A 81 -2.27 4.08 -22.46
CA ALA A 81 -2.26 3.97 -23.91
C ALA A 81 -3.42 4.78 -24.51
N HIS A 82 -4.63 4.66 -23.96
CA HIS A 82 -5.78 5.47 -24.35
C HIS A 82 -5.50 6.96 -24.21
N ALA A 83 -5.01 7.40 -23.03
CA ALA A 83 -4.64 8.78 -22.79
C ALA A 83 -3.57 9.27 -23.79
N ALA A 84 -2.56 8.45 -24.11
CA ALA A 84 -1.57 8.77 -25.11
C ALA A 84 -2.18 8.93 -26.52
N ILE A 85 -3.09 8.05 -26.92
CA ILE A 85 -3.72 8.08 -28.26
C ILE A 85 -4.63 9.31 -28.42
N VAL A 86 -5.43 9.64 -27.40
CA VAL A 86 -6.34 10.78 -27.41
C VAL A 86 -5.57 12.11 -27.39
N SER A 87 -4.46 12.18 -26.63
CA SER A 87 -3.65 13.40 -26.52
C SER A 87 -2.66 13.61 -27.67
N ARG A 88 -2.73 12.82 -28.76
CA ARG A 88 -1.79 12.88 -29.89
C ARG A 88 -1.67 14.26 -30.55
N SER A 89 -2.75 15.05 -30.54
CA SER A 89 -2.81 16.37 -31.19
C SER A 89 -1.96 17.44 -30.49
N TYR A 90 -1.81 17.37 -29.16
CA TYR A 90 -1.25 18.45 -28.33
C TYR A 90 0.26 18.68 -28.45
N GLY A 91 1.02 17.77 -29.08
CA GLY A 91 2.49 17.82 -29.10
C GLY A 91 3.11 16.63 -28.39
N PHE A 92 4.34 16.25 -28.72
CA PHE A 92 5.02 15.12 -28.04
C PHE A 92 5.28 15.42 -26.56
N GLU A 93 5.75 16.63 -26.24
CA GLU A 93 6.09 16.98 -24.87
C GLU A 93 4.85 17.07 -23.96
N PRO A 94 3.75 17.76 -24.36
CA PRO A 94 2.51 17.75 -23.58
C PRO A 94 1.89 16.35 -23.47
N GLN A 95 1.90 15.55 -24.55
CA GLN A 95 1.42 14.16 -24.53
C GLN A 95 2.19 13.30 -23.52
N ARG A 96 3.53 13.38 -23.54
CA ARG A 96 4.38 12.65 -22.59
C ARG A 96 4.11 13.09 -21.15
N GLN A 97 3.91 14.39 -20.93
CA GLN A 97 3.58 14.93 -19.63
C GLN A 97 2.24 14.39 -19.12
N ILE A 98 1.17 14.45 -19.92
CA ILE A 98 -0.16 13.92 -19.55
C ILE A 98 -0.09 12.44 -19.14
N VAL A 99 0.61 11.61 -19.93
CA VAL A 99 0.78 10.18 -19.63
C VAL A 99 1.56 9.96 -18.33
N THR A 100 2.62 10.74 -18.10
CA THR A 100 3.46 10.61 -16.90
C THR A 100 2.72 11.08 -15.65
N GLU A 101 1.96 12.17 -15.76
CA GLU A 101 1.10 12.69 -14.71
C GLU A 101 0.01 11.68 -14.36
N MET A 102 -0.66 11.09 -15.34
CA MET A 102 -1.67 10.05 -15.11
C MET A 102 -1.08 8.83 -14.37
N LEU A 103 0.10 8.36 -14.77
CA LEU A 103 0.76 7.24 -14.08
C LEU A 103 1.08 7.61 -12.62
N THR A 104 1.60 8.81 -12.37
CA THR A 104 2.05 9.22 -11.03
C THR A 104 0.89 9.60 -10.11
N GLN A 105 -0.02 10.46 -10.57
CA GLN A 105 -1.12 11.03 -9.79
C GLN A 105 -2.34 10.12 -9.68
N ASP A 106 -2.70 9.38 -10.74
CA ASP A 106 -3.93 8.58 -10.72
C ASP A 106 -3.67 7.14 -10.29
N ILE A 107 -2.54 6.57 -10.74
CA ILE A 107 -2.22 5.16 -10.50
C ILE A 107 -1.34 4.99 -9.27
N LEU A 108 -0.16 5.66 -9.22
CA LEU A 108 0.82 5.42 -8.15
C LEU A 108 0.46 6.09 -6.82
N ALA A 109 -0.08 7.32 -6.83
CA ALA A 109 -0.42 8.04 -5.60
C ALA A 109 -1.42 7.30 -4.70
N GLU A 110 -2.36 6.55 -5.29
CA GLU A 110 -3.29 5.71 -4.55
C GLU A 110 -2.55 4.63 -3.72
N PHE A 111 -1.49 4.05 -4.28
CA PHE A 111 -0.66 3.08 -3.57
C PHE A 111 0.22 3.73 -2.52
N GLU A 112 0.78 4.91 -2.78
CA GLU A 112 1.58 5.66 -1.79
C GLU A 112 0.76 5.95 -0.52
N PHE A 113 -0.47 6.44 -0.68
CA PHE A 113 -1.37 6.68 0.45
C PHE A 113 -1.64 5.40 1.26
N ARG A 114 -2.01 4.30 0.57
CA ARG A 114 -2.38 3.03 1.23
C ARG A 114 -1.19 2.34 1.90
N THR A 115 -0.04 2.31 1.22
CA THR A 115 1.20 1.75 1.77
C THR A 115 1.71 2.59 2.94
N GLY A 116 1.50 3.91 2.92
CA GLY A 116 1.73 4.80 4.05
C GLY A 116 0.95 4.39 5.30
N TRP A 117 -0.35 4.10 5.18
CA TRP A 117 -1.16 3.61 6.31
C TRP A 117 -0.72 2.25 6.85
N ILE A 118 -0.30 1.34 5.97
CA ILE A 118 0.28 0.06 6.38
C ILE A 118 1.57 0.30 7.16
N ALA A 119 2.44 1.20 6.70
CA ALA A 119 3.67 1.58 7.40
C ALA A 119 3.40 2.20 8.77
N VAL A 120 2.35 3.02 8.91
CA VAL A 120 1.90 3.54 10.21
C VAL A 120 1.50 2.40 11.12
N THR A 121 0.69 1.44 10.64
CA THR A 121 0.26 0.25 11.40
C THR A 121 1.45 -0.55 11.93
N ILE A 122 2.44 -0.82 11.06
CA ILE A 122 3.67 -1.54 11.41
C ILE A 122 4.44 -0.82 12.53
N LYS A 123 4.53 0.51 12.45
CA LYS A 123 5.25 1.31 13.45
C LYS A 123 4.46 1.45 14.75
N SER A 124 3.14 1.61 14.67
CA SER A 124 2.29 1.83 15.84
C SER A 124 2.09 0.56 16.68
N GLY A 125 2.02 -0.63 16.08
CA GLY A 125 1.78 -1.89 16.79
C GLY A 125 2.76 -2.13 17.96
N PRO A 126 4.09 -2.11 17.72
CA PRO A 126 5.09 -2.32 18.77
C PRO A 126 5.12 -1.17 19.78
N LEU A 127 4.87 0.06 19.34
CA LEU A 127 4.79 1.24 20.23
C LEU A 127 3.60 1.15 21.18
N LEU A 128 2.44 0.68 20.70
CA LEU A 128 1.26 0.41 21.52
C LEU A 128 1.53 -0.72 22.51
N GLY A 129 2.17 -1.81 22.07
CA GLY A 129 2.58 -2.91 22.95
C GLY A 129 3.53 -2.45 24.06
N LEU A 130 4.57 -1.68 23.70
CA LEU A 130 5.51 -1.09 24.65
C LEU A 130 4.80 -0.17 25.65
N PHE A 131 3.88 0.67 25.18
CA PHE A 131 3.07 1.51 26.06
C PHE A 131 2.25 0.67 27.05
N GLY A 132 1.63 -0.42 26.59
CA GLY A 132 0.94 -1.38 27.45
C GLY A 132 1.86 -1.97 28.53
N THR A 133 3.10 -2.36 28.17
CA THR A 133 4.05 -2.85 29.18
C THR A 133 4.40 -1.81 30.23
N VAL A 134 4.65 -0.57 29.82
CA VAL A 134 4.99 0.51 30.77
C VAL A 134 3.85 0.72 31.75
N MET A 135 2.61 0.76 31.27
CA MET A 135 1.44 0.95 32.11
C MET A 135 1.19 -0.22 33.06
N GLY A 136 1.32 -1.47 32.59
CA GLY A 136 1.20 -2.66 33.44
C GLY A 136 2.28 -2.73 34.52
N MET A 137 3.53 -2.40 34.18
CA MET A 137 4.63 -2.32 35.16
C MET A 137 4.39 -1.21 36.20
N MET A 138 3.89 -0.04 35.78
CA MET A 138 3.53 1.04 36.71
C MET A 138 2.42 0.61 37.69
N ALA A 139 1.44 -0.16 37.22
CA ALA A 139 0.37 -0.69 38.05
C ALA A 139 0.91 -1.68 39.09
N ALA A 140 1.72 -2.64 38.66
CA ALA A 140 2.32 -3.64 39.54
C ALA A 140 3.16 -2.99 40.66
N PHE A 141 4.03 -2.02 40.32
CA PHE A 141 4.83 -1.31 41.31
C PHE A 141 4.02 -0.39 42.22
N SER A 142 2.93 0.21 41.73
CA SER A 142 2.03 1.00 42.57
C SER A 142 1.36 0.15 43.66
N THR A 143 1.02 -1.11 43.36
CA THR A 143 0.44 -2.03 44.34
C THR A 143 1.46 -2.37 45.43
N ILE A 144 2.72 -2.62 45.06
CA ILE A 144 3.82 -2.84 46.01
C ILE A 144 4.03 -1.62 46.91
N GLY A 145 4.07 -0.42 46.32
CA GLY A 145 4.29 0.84 47.06
C GLY A 145 3.14 1.24 48.00
N SER A 146 1.97 0.62 47.88
CA SER A 146 0.80 0.93 48.73
C SER A 146 0.88 0.32 50.13
N GLY A 147 1.90 -0.50 50.44
CA GLY A 147 2.08 -1.12 51.75
C GLY A 147 1.13 -2.27 52.06
N ALA A 148 0.29 -2.69 51.10
CA ALA A 148 -0.51 -3.90 51.20
C ALA A 148 0.39 -5.15 51.21
N LYS A 149 -0.01 -6.21 51.93
CA LYS A 149 0.60 -7.54 51.75
C LYS A 149 0.19 -8.06 50.37
N VAL A 150 1.09 -7.95 49.41
CA VAL A 150 0.92 -8.46 48.05
C VAL A 150 1.67 -9.78 47.94
N GLU A 151 0.98 -10.83 47.50
CA GLU A 151 1.62 -12.11 47.22
C GLU A 151 2.50 -11.99 45.95
N PRO A 152 3.74 -12.53 45.94
CA PRO A 152 4.63 -12.49 44.78
C PRO A 152 4.00 -13.06 43.50
N HIS A 153 3.08 -14.02 43.66
CA HIS A 153 2.33 -14.63 42.57
C HIS A 153 1.48 -13.60 41.79
N ASP A 154 0.84 -12.67 42.48
CA ASP A 154 -0.06 -11.69 41.85
C ASP A 154 0.73 -10.66 41.04
N ILE A 155 1.90 -10.23 41.55
CA ILE A 155 2.82 -9.35 40.83
C ILE A 155 3.33 -10.03 39.55
N ALA A 156 3.73 -11.30 39.65
CA ALA A 156 4.21 -12.05 38.49
C ALA A 156 3.14 -12.18 37.40
N ARG A 157 1.87 -12.34 37.80
CA ARG A 157 0.73 -12.37 36.87
C ARG A 157 0.55 -11.05 36.14
N ASP A 158 0.59 -9.92 36.83
CA ASP A 158 0.41 -8.59 36.22
C ASP A 158 1.54 -8.27 35.22
N ILE A 159 2.79 -8.60 35.58
CA ILE A 159 3.94 -8.43 34.68
C ILE A 159 3.83 -9.35 33.46
N SER A 160 3.34 -10.58 33.63
CA SER A 160 3.13 -11.51 32.51
C SER A 160 2.10 -10.97 31.51
N ILE A 161 0.98 -10.42 31.99
CA ILE A 161 -0.04 -9.81 31.13
C ILE A 161 0.53 -8.62 30.36
N ALA A 162 1.33 -7.78 31.03
CA ALA A 162 2.02 -6.67 30.41
C ALA A 162 2.92 -7.15 29.24
N LEU A 163 3.75 -8.18 29.47
CA LEU A 163 4.64 -8.74 28.44
C LEU A 163 3.88 -9.33 27.24
N ILE A 164 2.71 -9.95 27.47
CA ILE A 164 1.85 -10.47 26.40
C ILE A 164 1.37 -9.32 25.49
N CYS A 165 1.08 -8.14 26.04
CA CYS A 165 0.68 -6.97 25.24
C CYS A 165 1.77 -6.57 24.22
N THR A 166 3.04 -6.55 24.63
CA THR A 166 4.17 -6.32 23.71
C THR A 166 4.31 -7.42 22.68
N ALA A 167 4.18 -8.68 23.09
CA ALA A 167 4.24 -9.81 22.16
C ALA A 167 3.15 -9.69 21.07
N LEU A 168 1.93 -9.27 21.43
CA LEU A 168 0.85 -9.02 20.48
C LEU A 168 1.15 -7.84 19.55
N GLY A 169 1.70 -6.73 20.06
CA GLY A 169 2.11 -5.60 19.23
C GLY A 169 3.18 -5.95 18.19
N LEU A 170 4.10 -6.87 18.53
CA LEU A 170 5.07 -7.41 17.58
C LEU A 170 4.43 -8.39 16.60
N LEU A 171 3.52 -9.24 17.09
CA LEU A 171 2.79 -10.21 16.28
C LEU A 171 1.95 -9.54 15.19
N THR A 172 1.45 -8.32 15.41
CA THR A 172 0.79 -7.54 14.36
C THR A 172 1.80 -6.94 13.38
N ALA A 173 2.89 -6.34 13.86
CA ALA A 173 3.82 -5.59 13.01
C ALA A 173 4.62 -6.45 12.02
N ILE A 174 5.11 -7.62 12.47
CA ILE A 174 5.95 -8.52 11.67
C ILE A 174 5.27 -8.95 10.36
N PRO A 175 4.06 -9.55 10.37
CA PRO A 175 3.40 -9.98 9.14
C PRO A 175 3.05 -8.80 8.22
N PHE A 176 2.61 -7.67 8.78
CA PHE A 176 2.33 -6.48 7.97
C PHE A 176 3.57 -5.96 7.24
N ASN A 177 4.76 -6.05 7.84
CA ASN A 177 6.00 -5.67 7.18
C ASN A 177 6.32 -6.55 5.96
N PHE A 178 6.13 -7.87 6.07
CA PHE A 178 6.28 -8.77 4.92
C PHE A 178 5.25 -8.49 3.82
N LEU A 179 4.00 -8.22 4.19
CA LEU A 179 2.93 -7.89 3.26
C LEU A 179 3.21 -6.57 2.52
N LEU A 180 3.67 -5.54 3.23
CA LEU A 180 4.07 -4.26 2.63
C LEU A 180 5.21 -4.44 1.63
N ALA A 181 6.25 -5.20 1.99
CA ALA A 181 7.35 -5.51 1.07
C ALA A 181 6.86 -6.25 -0.19
N SER A 182 5.93 -7.19 -0.04
CA SER A 182 5.32 -7.92 -1.16
C SER A 182 4.52 -7.00 -2.08
N ILE A 183 3.73 -6.07 -1.53
CA ILE A 183 2.98 -5.06 -2.29
C ILE A 183 3.95 -4.16 -3.07
N ASN A 184 4.98 -3.61 -2.41
CA ASN A 184 5.95 -2.72 -3.05
C ASN A 184 6.69 -3.41 -4.19
N ASN A 185 7.09 -4.67 -4.02
CA ASN A 185 7.75 -5.46 -5.06
C ASN A 185 6.84 -5.70 -6.26
N ARG A 186 5.55 -5.97 -6.03
CA ARG A 186 4.56 -6.15 -7.10
C ARG A 186 4.24 -4.83 -7.81
N LEU A 187 4.14 -3.73 -7.06
CA LEU A 187 3.91 -2.38 -7.60
C LEU A 187 5.08 -1.96 -8.51
N LYS A 188 6.32 -2.19 -8.06
CA LYS A 188 7.51 -1.93 -8.86
C LYS A 188 7.51 -2.72 -10.17
N LYS A 189 7.19 -4.02 -10.11
CA LYS A 189 7.05 -4.85 -11.33
C LYS A 189 5.98 -4.33 -12.28
N LEU A 190 4.85 -3.84 -11.76
CA LEU A 190 3.81 -3.20 -12.57
C LEU A 190 4.36 -1.93 -13.23
N GLN A 191 4.98 -1.04 -12.44
CA GLN A 191 5.52 0.23 -12.92
C GLN A 191 6.58 0.04 -14.00
N ASP A 192 7.56 -0.84 -13.77
CA ASP A 192 8.60 -1.17 -14.76
C ASP A 192 7.95 -1.72 -16.04
N GLY A 193 6.96 -2.59 -15.86
CA GLY A 193 6.25 -3.23 -16.95
C GLY A 193 5.51 -2.23 -17.84
N VAL A 194 4.68 -1.41 -17.22
CA VAL A 194 3.89 -0.37 -17.88
C VAL A 194 4.78 0.70 -18.49
N SER A 195 5.80 1.17 -17.78
CA SER A 195 6.70 2.24 -18.27
C SER A 195 7.44 1.82 -19.54
N SER A 196 7.95 0.59 -19.58
CA SER A 196 8.62 0.06 -20.79
C SER A 196 7.67 -0.08 -21.99
N SER A 197 6.42 -0.53 -21.77
CA SER A 197 5.42 -0.60 -22.84
C SER A 197 4.99 0.78 -23.31
N MET A 198 4.80 1.74 -22.39
CA MET A 198 4.46 3.12 -22.72
C MET A 198 5.59 3.84 -23.46
N LEU A 199 6.85 3.55 -23.14
CA LEU A 199 7.99 4.10 -23.88
C LEU A 199 7.90 3.72 -25.37
N ARG A 200 7.59 2.46 -25.69
CA ARG A 200 7.41 2.01 -27.09
C ARG A 200 6.31 2.79 -27.81
N VAL A 201 5.18 3.03 -27.13
CA VAL A 201 4.06 3.81 -27.67
C VAL A 201 4.45 5.27 -27.91
N LEU A 202 5.11 5.91 -26.94
CA LEU A 202 5.52 7.31 -27.04
C LEU A 202 6.62 7.51 -28.10
N GLU A 203 7.59 6.61 -28.21
CA GLU A 203 8.62 6.64 -29.25
C GLU A 203 8.01 6.55 -30.66
N HIS A 204 6.96 5.73 -30.83
CA HIS A 204 6.23 5.68 -32.10
C HIS A 204 5.65 7.04 -32.49
N PHE A 205 5.01 7.74 -31.56
CA PHE A 205 4.48 9.09 -31.80
C PHE A 205 5.59 10.12 -32.08
N LYS A 206 6.74 10.01 -31.39
CA LYS A 206 7.90 10.87 -31.65
C LYS A 206 8.41 10.71 -33.08
N HIS A 207 8.62 9.47 -33.53
CA HIS A 207 9.15 9.19 -34.87
C HIS A 207 8.20 9.61 -36.00
N GLN A 208 6.88 9.46 -35.81
CA GLN A 208 5.91 9.92 -36.82
C GLN A 208 5.94 11.43 -37.00
N ARG A 209 6.09 12.20 -35.91
CA ARG A 209 6.18 13.67 -35.98
C ARG A 209 7.49 14.14 -36.62
N VAL A 210 8.62 13.52 -36.29
CA VAL A 210 9.93 13.88 -36.90
C VAL A 210 9.93 13.63 -38.42
N ARG A 211 9.12 12.69 -38.93
CA ARG A 211 8.96 12.47 -40.38
C ARG A 211 7.95 13.41 -41.06
N ALA A 212 7.11 14.10 -40.28
CA ALA A 212 6.06 14.98 -40.78
C ALA A 212 6.44 16.47 -40.72
N ALA A 213 7.50 16.81 -39.97
CA ALA A 213 8.14 18.13 -39.92
C ALA A 213 9.31 18.20 -40.91
#